data_AF-M5BK92-F1
#
_entry.id   AF-M5BK92-F1
#
_cell.length_a   1.000
_cell.length_b   1.000
_cell.length_c   1.000
_cell.angle_alpha   90.00
_cell.angle_beta   90.00
_cell.angle_gamma   90.00
#
_symmetry.space_group_name_H-M   'P 1'
#
loop_
_entity.id
_entity.type
_entity.pdbx_description
1 polymer ?
#
loop_
_entity_poly.entity_id
_entity_poly.type
_entity_poly.pdbx_seq_one_letter_code
_entity_poly.pdbx_strand_id
1 'polypeptide(L)'
;MSDKPSEAKPEEQLFDKDGNPKIRDSKGRLVSQKKANQPYLAYQKYREEEAKRTEAKAERKRIRAEKIARGEDPGPDEDSENISLWDVVRTLLVLVGLIALTGQLVTGSLVWGAKGRLVDVKRWWPTEKTMFSEAQLAKFDGTDPLKPVYLAIDGDVYDVSEGRRTYGPGGSYHSL
;
A
#
# COMPACT_ATOMS: atom_id res chain seq x y z
N MET A 1 -63.89 -5.82 -53.38
CA MET A 1 -63.40 -5.47 -52.03
C MET A 1 -63.54 -6.69 -51.13
N SER A 2 -62.42 -7.21 -50.64
CA SER A 2 -62.41 -8.17 -49.53
C SER A 2 -61.25 -7.77 -48.63
N ASP A 3 -61.53 -6.87 -47.70
CA ASP A 3 -60.62 -6.53 -46.62
C ASP A 3 -60.46 -7.77 -45.72
N LYS A 4 -59.28 -8.39 -45.78
CA LYS A 4 -58.83 -9.27 -44.71
C LYS A 4 -58.44 -8.39 -43.53
N PRO A 5 -58.95 -8.64 -42.31
CA PRO A 5 -58.46 -7.93 -41.13
C PRO A 5 -56.99 -8.29 -40.92
N SER A 6 -56.15 -7.25 -40.78
CA SER A 6 -54.72 -7.41 -40.55
C SER A 6 -54.48 -8.16 -39.25
N GLU A 7 -53.97 -9.38 -39.35
CA GLU A 7 -53.59 -10.24 -38.24
C GLU A 7 -52.69 -9.48 -37.26
N ALA A 8 -53.14 -9.40 -36.01
CA ALA A 8 -52.33 -8.96 -34.88
C ALA A 8 -51.07 -9.85 -34.81
N LYS A 9 -49.89 -9.26 -35.03
CA LYS A 9 -48.61 -9.97 -34.82
C LYS A 9 -48.51 -10.37 -33.35
N PRO A 10 -48.40 -11.66 -33.02
CA PRO A 10 -48.68 -12.17 -31.68
C PRO A 10 -47.51 -11.85 -30.74
N GLU A 11 -47.87 -11.71 -29.47
CA GLU A 11 -47.02 -11.42 -28.32
C GLU A 11 -45.79 -12.37 -28.21
N GLU A 12 -45.84 -13.52 -28.89
CA GLU A 12 -44.72 -14.45 -29.15
C GLU A 12 -43.46 -13.82 -29.77
N GLN A 13 -43.54 -12.66 -30.43
CA GLN A 13 -42.35 -11.98 -30.95
C GLN A 13 -41.54 -11.28 -29.86
N LEU A 14 -42.18 -10.88 -28.76
CA LEU A 14 -41.57 -10.14 -27.65
C LEU A 14 -40.99 -11.07 -26.58
N PHE A 15 -41.47 -12.30 -26.48
CA PHE A 15 -40.94 -13.32 -25.57
C PHE A 15 -40.21 -14.41 -26.36
N ASP A 16 -39.28 -15.13 -25.73
CA ASP A 16 -38.75 -16.36 -26.31
C ASP A 16 -39.65 -17.56 -26.02
N LYS A 17 -39.30 -18.72 -26.59
CA LYS A 17 -40.05 -19.98 -26.37
C LYS A 17 -40.11 -20.40 -24.91
N ASP A 18 -39.22 -19.87 -24.08
CA ASP A 18 -39.10 -20.17 -22.65
C ASP A 18 -39.76 -19.08 -21.78
N GLY A 19 -40.47 -18.12 -22.38
CA GLY A 19 -41.18 -17.05 -21.70
C GLY A 19 -40.32 -15.86 -21.26
N ASN A 20 -39.04 -15.79 -21.63
CA ASN A 20 -38.18 -14.64 -21.28
C ASN A 20 -38.40 -13.47 -22.24
N PRO A 21 -38.44 -12.22 -21.73
CA PRO A 21 -38.60 -11.02 -22.55
C PRO A 21 -37.37 -10.77 -23.44
N LYS A 22 -37.60 -10.29 -24.66
CA LYS A 22 -36.57 -9.85 -25.62
C LYS A 22 -36.44 -8.33 -25.60
N ILE A 23 -35.21 -7.83 -25.43
CA ILE A 23 -34.88 -6.39 -25.52
C ILE A 23 -34.27 -6.11 -26.90
N ARG A 24 -34.50 -4.92 -27.45
CA ARG A 24 -33.77 -4.42 -28.62
C ARG A 24 -32.33 -4.03 -28.25
N ASP A 25 -31.36 -4.68 -28.86
CA ASP A 25 -29.94 -4.30 -28.86
C ASP A 25 -29.75 -2.95 -29.58
N SER A 26 -28.67 -2.24 -29.27
CA SER A 26 -28.11 -1.13 -30.04
C SER A 26 -28.11 -1.33 -31.57
N LYS A 27 -27.98 -2.58 -32.03
CA LYS A 27 -28.04 -2.97 -33.47
C LYS A 27 -29.46 -3.20 -34.00
N GLY A 28 -30.49 -2.89 -33.22
CA GLY A 28 -31.91 -3.09 -33.58
C GLY A 28 -32.39 -4.55 -33.58
N ARG A 29 -31.54 -5.49 -33.14
CA ARG A 29 -31.87 -6.93 -33.06
C ARG A 29 -32.57 -7.24 -31.73
N LEU A 30 -33.54 -8.15 -31.74
CA LEU A 30 -34.20 -8.64 -30.53
C LEU A 30 -33.35 -9.72 -29.85
N VAL A 31 -32.89 -9.47 -28.63
CA VAL A 31 -32.07 -10.39 -27.84
C VAL A 31 -32.85 -10.77 -26.58
N SER A 32 -33.02 -12.07 -26.36
CA SER A 32 -33.68 -12.57 -25.15
C SER A 32 -32.84 -12.34 -23.89
N GLN A 33 -33.49 -11.98 -22.78
CA GLN A 33 -32.88 -11.74 -21.47
C GLN A 33 -32.52 -13.02 -20.68
N LYS A 34 -32.18 -14.12 -21.38
CA LYS A 34 -31.71 -15.35 -20.73
C LYS A 34 -30.44 -15.10 -19.92
N LYS A 35 -30.20 -15.91 -18.88
CA LYS A 35 -28.95 -15.90 -18.08
C LYS A 35 -27.69 -15.97 -18.96
N ALA A 36 -27.73 -16.75 -20.05
CA ALA A 36 -26.63 -16.86 -21.02
C ALA A 36 -26.29 -15.54 -21.74
N ASN A 37 -27.27 -14.65 -21.94
CA ASN A 37 -27.10 -13.40 -22.68
C ASN A 37 -26.87 -12.18 -21.77
N GLN A 38 -26.93 -12.35 -20.45
CA GLN A 38 -26.72 -11.27 -19.48
C GLN A 38 -25.35 -10.56 -19.65
N PRO A 39 -24.22 -11.26 -19.86
CA PRO A 39 -22.93 -10.60 -20.09
C PRO A 39 -22.94 -9.69 -21.33
N TYR A 40 -23.63 -10.11 -22.40
CA TYR A 40 -23.74 -9.35 -23.64
C TYR A 40 -24.57 -8.07 -23.46
N LEU A 41 -25.70 -8.18 -22.76
CA LEU A 41 -26.56 -7.03 -22.44
C LEU A 41 -25.87 -6.06 -21.48
N ALA A 42 -25.12 -6.57 -20.49
CA ALA A 42 -24.34 -5.74 -19.57
C ALA A 42 -23.24 -4.97 -20.31
N TYR A 43 -22.52 -5.63 -21.22
CA TYR A 43 -21.50 -4.98 -22.04
C TYR A 43 -22.08 -3.89 -22.95
N GLN A 44 -23.24 -4.13 -23.57
CA GLN A 44 -23.93 -3.11 -24.36
C GLN A 44 -24.33 -1.90 -23.51
N LYS A 45 -24.94 -2.13 -22.36
CA LYS A 45 -25.32 -1.06 -21.42
C LYS A 45 -24.10 -0.23 -21.01
N TYR A 46 -23.02 -0.90 -20.62
CA TYR A 46 -21.75 -0.24 -20.30
C TYR A 46 -21.26 0.64 -21.45
N ARG A 47 -21.28 0.12 -22.68
CA ARG A 47 -20.89 0.86 -23.88
C ARG A 47 -21.79 2.06 -24.20
N GLU A 48 -23.10 1.92 -24.02
CA GLU A 48 -24.05 3.02 -24.19
C GLU A 48 -23.86 4.09 -23.12
N GLU A 49 -23.58 3.69 -21.88
CA GLU A 49 -23.25 4.61 -20.79
C GLU A 49 -21.94 5.34 -21.05
N GLU A 50 -20.89 4.65 -21.51
CA GLU A 50 -19.64 5.29 -21.94
C GLU A 50 -19.88 6.27 -23.08
N ALA A 51 -20.64 5.87 -24.12
CA ALA A 51 -20.97 6.75 -25.25
C ALA A 51 -21.70 8.01 -24.76
N LYS A 52 -22.74 7.86 -23.93
CA LYS A 52 -23.47 8.98 -23.31
C LYS A 52 -22.55 9.87 -22.45
N ARG A 53 -21.64 9.28 -21.68
CA ARG A 53 -20.64 10.05 -20.90
C ARG A 53 -19.71 10.84 -21.81
N THR A 54 -19.25 10.25 -22.91
CA THR A 54 -18.39 10.94 -23.88
C THR A 54 -19.12 12.06 -24.62
N GLU A 55 -20.38 11.84 -25.00
CA GLU A 55 -21.24 12.84 -25.63
C GLU A 55 -21.53 14.00 -24.67
N ALA A 56 -21.94 13.70 -23.44
CA ALA A 56 -22.15 14.71 -22.39
C ALA A 56 -20.86 15.51 -22.12
N LYS A 57 -19.71 14.84 -22.06
CA LYS A 57 -18.39 15.51 -21.92
C LYS A 57 -18.06 16.39 -23.13
N ALA A 58 -18.39 15.96 -24.34
CA ALA A 58 -18.21 16.75 -25.55
C ALA A 58 -19.14 17.97 -25.60
N GLU A 59 -20.42 17.83 -25.21
CA GLU A 59 -21.38 18.93 -25.11
C GLU A 59 -20.94 19.96 -24.06
N ARG A 60 -20.54 19.50 -22.88
CA ARG A 60 -19.98 20.36 -21.82
C ARG A 60 -18.79 21.16 -22.32
N LYS A 61 -17.84 20.52 -23.02
CA LYS A 61 -16.69 21.19 -23.64
C LYS A 61 -17.11 22.21 -24.72
N ARG A 62 -18.12 21.90 -25.53
CA ARG A 62 -18.66 22.83 -26.55
C ARG A 62 -19.28 24.06 -25.91
N ILE A 63 -20.14 23.88 -24.90
CA ILE A 63 -20.76 24.98 -24.14
C ILE A 63 -19.66 25.84 -23.48
N ARG A 64 -18.64 25.20 -22.91
CA ARG A 64 -17.50 25.88 -22.30
C ARG A 64 -16.73 26.73 -23.32
N ALA A 65 -16.45 26.18 -24.50
CA ALA A 65 -15.78 26.90 -25.59
C ALA A 65 -16.61 28.07 -26.10
N GLU A 66 -17.93 27.93 -26.19
CA GLU A 66 -18.84 29.03 -26.56
C GLU A 66 -18.84 30.15 -25.51
N LYS A 67 -18.85 29.81 -24.21
CA LYS A 67 -18.72 30.80 -23.12
C LYS A 67 -17.40 31.55 -23.20
N ILE A 68 -16.29 30.84 -23.43
CA ILE A 68 -14.96 31.44 -23.63
C ILE A 68 -14.96 32.37 -24.86
N ALA A 69 -15.56 31.95 -25.98
CA ALA A 69 -15.66 32.76 -27.19
C ALA A 69 -16.52 34.02 -26.99
N ARG A 70 -17.53 33.96 -26.12
CA ARG A 70 -18.38 35.08 -25.71
C ARG A 70 -17.70 36.01 -24.69
N GLY A 71 -16.54 35.61 -24.13
CA GLY A 71 -15.82 36.36 -23.10
C GLY A 71 -16.39 36.21 -21.68
N GLU A 72 -17.26 35.22 -21.45
CA GLU A 72 -17.80 34.88 -20.13
C GLU A 72 -16.88 33.87 -19.42
N ASP A 73 -16.82 33.91 -18.08
CA ASP A 73 -16.05 32.94 -17.30
C ASP A 73 -16.76 31.56 -17.31
N PRO A 74 -16.14 30.50 -17.86
CA PRO A 74 -16.75 29.18 -17.92
C PRO A 74 -16.82 28.43 -16.57
N GLY A 75 -16.20 28.95 -15.50
CA GLY A 75 -16.18 28.32 -14.17
C GLY A 75 -15.18 27.16 -14.04
N PRO A 76 -15.16 26.43 -12.91
CA PRO A 76 -14.25 25.31 -12.68
C PRO A 76 -14.55 24.12 -13.61
N ASP A 77 -13.52 23.42 -14.09
CA ASP A 77 -13.70 22.19 -14.87
C ASP A 77 -14.09 21.02 -13.94
N GLU A 78 -15.31 20.50 -14.05
CA GLU A 78 -15.75 19.33 -13.26
C GLU A 78 -14.92 18.06 -13.55
N ASP A 79 -14.29 18.00 -14.72
CA ASP A 79 -13.44 16.91 -15.18
C ASP A 79 -11.97 17.02 -14.73
N SER A 80 -11.59 18.08 -13.98
CA SER A 80 -10.23 18.18 -13.49
C SER A 80 -9.99 17.09 -12.43
N GLU A 81 -9.12 16.13 -12.75
CA GLU A 81 -8.63 15.15 -11.77
C GLU A 81 -7.83 15.90 -10.70
N ASN A 82 -8.48 16.18 -9.58
CA ASN A 82 -7.84 16.83 -8.45
C ASN A 82 -7.01 15.79 -7.71
N ILE A 83 -5.72 15.70 -8.04
CA ILE A 83 -4.76 14.96 -7.25
C ILE A 83 -4.74 15.60 -5.86
N SER A 84 -5.34 14.92 -4.88
CA SER A 84 -5.34 15.38 -3.51
C SER A 84 -3.93 15.28 -2.94
N LEU A 85 -3.50 16.28 -2.16
CA LEU A 85 -2.24 16.20 -1.41
C LEU A 85 -2.18 14.94 -0.55
N TRP A 86 -3.33 14.50 -0.02
CA TRP A 86 -3.41 13.28 0.75
C TRP A 86 -3.18 12.01 -0.09
N ASP A 87 -3.63 12.01 -1.36
CA ASP A 87 -3.36 10.89 -2.29
C ASP A 87 -1.88 10.82 -2.65
N VAL A 88 -1.22 11.97 -2.83
CA VAL A 88 0.24 12.02 -3.03
C VAL A 88 0.97 11.48 -1.80
N VAL A 89 0.62 11.96 -0.61
CA VAL A 89 1.24 11.52 0.65
C VAL A 89 1.04 10.02 0.85
N ARG A 90 -0.19 9.52 0.69
CA ARG A 90 -0.49 8.08 0.80
C ARG A 90 0.30 7.27 -0.21
N THR A 91 0.39 7.73 -1.46
CA THR A 91 1.14 7.04 -2.53
C THR A 91 2.62 6.98 -2.19
N LEU A 92 3.21 8.08 -1.72
CA LEU A 92 4.62 8.11 -1.29
C LEU A 92 4.86 7.18 -0.09
N LEU A 93 3.97 7.14 0.90
CA LEU A 93 4.11 6.23 2.05
C LEU A 93 4.07 4.76 1.64
N VAL A 94 3.16 4.39 0.73
CA VAL A 94 3.08 3.01 0.20
C VAL A 94 4.36 2.67 -0.57
N LEU A 95 4.87 3.61 -1.38
CA LEU A 95 6.06 3.40 -2.18
C LEU A 95 7.33 3.26 -1.30
N VAL A 96 7.46 4.10 -0.27
CA VAL A 96 8.54 3.97 0.73
C VAL A 96 8.43 2.64 1.49
N GLY A 97 7.22 2.22 1.85
CA GLY A 97 6.97 0.91 2.46
C GLY A 97 7.40 -0.26 1.55
N LEU A 98 7.07 -0.21 0.27
CA LEU A 98 7.50 -1.20 -0.73
C LEU A 98 9.02 -1.24 -0.86
N ILE A 99 9.68 -0.08 -0.90
CA ILE A 99 11.14 0.01 -0.94
C ILE A 99 11.74 -0.62 0.32
N ALA A 100 11.21 -0.31 1.49
CA ALA A 100 11.68 -0.87 2.76
C ALA A 100 11.46 -2.40 2.85
N LEU A 101 10.30 -2.89 2.42
CA LEU A 101 9.99 -4.33 2.35
C LEU A 101 10.91 -5.06 1.36
N THR A 102 11.19 -4.44 0.22
CA THR A 102 12.15 -4.97 -0.75
C THR A 102 13.55 -5.05 -0.14
N GLY A 103 13.97 -3.99 0.56
CA GLY A 103 15.23 -3.96 1.29
C GLY A 103 15.32 -5.05 2.36
N GLN A 104 14.22 -5.33 3.07
CA GLN A 104 14.13 -6.39 4.07
C GLN A 104 14.25 -7.79 3.46
N LEU A 105 13.62 -8.04 2.31
CA LEU A 105 13.70 -9.34 1.63
C LEU A 105 15.07 -9.59 1.01
N VAL A 106 15.70 -8.56 0.42
CA VAL A 106 16.97 -8.71 -0.31
C VAL A 106 18.18 -8.61 0.62
N THR A 107 18.18 -7.64 1.53
CA THR A 107 19.36 -7.26 2.34
C THR A 107 19.21 -7.66 3.81
N GLY A 108 18.04 -8.17 4.22
CA GLY A 108 17.73 -8.47 5.62
C GLY A 108 17.63 -7.22 6.51
N SER A 109 17.56 -6.02 5.91
CA SER A 109 17.56 -4.76 6.63
C SER A 109 16.58 -3.77 6.00
N LEU A 110 15.79 -3.10 6.85
CA LEU A 110 14.79 -2.12 6.44
C LEU A 110 15.39 -0.88 5.73
N VAL A 111 16.65 -0.57 6.04
CA VAL A 111 17.38 0.64 5.60
C VAL A 111 18.53 0.29 4.64
N TRP A 112 18.44 -0.83 3.93
CA TRP A 112 19.41 -1.22 2.89
C TRP A 112 20.87 -1.30 3.38
N GLY A 113 21.07 -1.76 4.61
CA GLY A 113 22.39 -1.90 5.22
C GLY A 113 23.07 -0.58 5.55
N ALA A 114 22.34 0.55 5.49
CA ALA A 114 22.87 1.86 5.84
C ALA A 114 23.30 1.88 7.31
N LYS A 115 24.62 1.89 7.54
CA LYS A 115 25.23 2.15 8.84
C LYS A 115 25.59 3.63 8.89
N GLY A 116 24.96 4.36 9.79
CA GLY A 116 25.15 5.80 9.89
C GLY A 116 24.81 6.31 11.28
N ARG A 117 25.37 7.47 11.62
CA ARG A 117 25.17 8.12 12.93
C ARG A 117 23.68 8.27 13.27
N LEU A 118 22.81 8.46 12.28
CA LEU A 118 21.37 8.65 12.47
C LEU A 118 20.58 7.35 12.71
N VAL A 119 21.16 6.19 12.42
CA VAL A 119 20.46 4.89 12.42
C VAL A 119 20.88 4.02 13.62
N ASP A 120 22.12 4.15 14.07
CA ASP A 120 22.63 3.44 15.26
C ASP A 120 22.18 4.14 16.57
N VAL A 121 20.99 3.79 17.05
CA VAL A 121 20.43 4.34 18.31
C VAL A 121 21.37 4.13 19.51
N LYS A 122 22.11 3.01 19.54
CA LYS A 122 23.08 2.69 20.60
C LYS A 122 24.24 3.69 20.67
N ARG A 123 24.55 4.38 19.56
CA ARG A 123 25.61 5.40 19.49
C ARG A 123 25.20 6.71 20.17
N TRP A 124 23.90 6.99 20.26
CA TRP A 124 23.37 8.23 20.85
C TRP A 124 23.15 8.13 22.35
N TRP A 125 23.14 6.91 22.89
CA TRP A 125 23.08 6.72 24.32
C TRP A 125 24.46 6.97 24.94
N PRO A 126 24.60 7.93 25.87
CA PRO A 126 25.85 8.14 26.57
C PRO A 126 26.16 6.86 27.36
N THR A 127 27.20 6.16 26.92
CA THR A 127 27.76 5.05 27.71
C THR A 127 28.74 5.67 28.67
N GLU A 128 28.46 5.61 29.96
CA GLU A 128 29.41 6.05 30.97
C GLU A 128 30.66 5.17 30.87
N LYS A 129 31.77 5.79 30.47
CA LYS A 129 33.08 5.13 30.43
C LYS A 129 33.79 5.40 31.73
N THR A 130 33.71 4.45 32.66
CA THR A 130 34.47 4.50 33.92
C THR A 130 35.89 4.05 33.66
N MET A 131 36.87 4.88 34.04
CA MET A 131 38.28 4.50 34.00
C MET A 131 38.65 3.77 35.30
N PHE A 132 39.36 2.66 35.18
CA PHE A 132 39.86 1.89 36.32
C PHE A 132 41.39 1.92 36.32
N SER A 133 41.99 2.14 37.50
CA SER A 133 43.38 1.78 37.73
C SER A 133 43.49 0.27 38.03
N GLU A 134 44.66 -0.32 37.83
CA GLU A 134 44.90 -1.74 38.13
C GLU A 134 44.52 -2.10 39.58
N ALA A 135 44.93 -1.25 40.54
CA ALA A 135 44.60 -1.44 41.95
C ALA A 135 43.11 -1.31 42.27
N GLN A 136 42.36 -0.56 41.45
CA GLN A 136 40.91 -0.44 41.59
C GLN A 136 40.21 -1.64 40.94
N LEU A 137 40.69 -2.09 39.78
CA LEU A 137 40.15 -3.23 39.05
C LEU A 137 40.32 -4.55 39.83
N ALA A 138 41.46 -4.72 40.51
CA ALA A 138 41.76 -5.89 41.34
C ALA A 138 40.75 -6.12 42.48
N LYS A 139 39.93 -5.12 42.84
CA LYS A 139 38.88 -5.24 43.86
C LYS A 139 37.60 -5.93 43.34
N PHE A 140 37.52 -6.17 42.04
CA PHE A 140 36.37 -6.74 41.32
C PHE A 140 36.68 -8.12 40.72
N ASP A 141 37.46 -8.92 41.43
CA ASP A 141 37.85 -10.30 41.06
C ASP A 141 36.73 -11.35 41.27
N GLY A 142 35.62 -10.93 41.88
CA GLY A 142 34.47 -11.79 42.20
C GLY A 142 34.55 -12.57 43.51
N THR A 143 35.58 -12.35 44.33
CA THR A 143 35.68 -12.90 45.71
C THR A 143 34.53 -12.45 46.60
N ASP A 144 34.13 -11.19 46.44
CA ASP A 144 32.98 -10.61 47.11
C ASP A 144 31.71 -10.82 46.26
N PRO A 145 30.72 -11.60 46.73
CA PRO A 145 29.50 -11.87 45.97
C PRO A 145 28.63 -10.61 45.76
N LEU A 146 28.80 -9.57 46.57
CA LEU A 146 28.05 -8.32 46.48
C LEU A 146 28.60 -7.34 45.44
N LYS A 147 29.82 -7.57 44.94
CA LYS A 147 30.45 -6.73 43.92
C LYS A 147 30.28 -7.32 42.53
N PRO A 148 30.29 -6.52 41.45
CA PRO A 148 30.39 -7.04 40.09
C PRO A 148 31.77 -7.67 39.84
N VAL A 149 31.87 -8.49 38.80
CA VAL A 149 33.14 -9.07 38.33
C VAL A 149 33.57 -8.34 37.06
N TYR A 150 34.77 -7.76 37.09
CA TYR A 150 35.32 -7.02 35.97
C TYR A 150 36.56 -7.71 35.40
N LEU A 151 36.68 -7.69 34.07
CA LEU A 151 37.80 -8.28 33.34
C LEU A 151 38.38 -7.25 32.38
N ALA A 152 39.68 -7.01 32.44
CA ALA A 152 40.37 -6.20 31.46
C ALA A 152 40.94 -7.06 30.33
N ILE A 153 40.67 -6.68 29.08
CA ILE A 153 41.26 -7.28 27.89
C ILE A 153 41.74 -6.14 27.00
N ASP A 154 43.05 -6.10 26.70
CA ASP A 154 43.66 -5.08 25.84
C ASP A 154 43.38 -3.63 26.27
N GLY A 155 43.31 -3.38 27.58
CA GLY A 155 43.03 -2.07 28.17
C GLY A 155 41.54 -1.71 28.29
N ASP A 156 40.64 -2.50 27.71
CA ASP A 156 39.19 -2.33 27.87
C ASP A 156 38.66 -3.18 29.03
N VAL A 157 37.81 -2.60 29.87
CA VAL A 157 37.20 -3.28 31.03
C VAL A 157 35.78 -3.72 30.70
N TYR A 158 35.51 -5.01 30.86
CA TYR A 158 34.23 -5.64 30.60
C TYR A 158 33.56 -6.10 31.90
N ASP A 159 32.26 -5.88 32.01
CA ASP A 159 31.43 -6.48 33.06
C ASP A 159 31.10 -7.92 32.69
N VAL A 160 31.64 -8.86 33.46
CA VAL A 160 31.43 -10.30 33.30
C VAL A 160 30.66 -10.90 34.47
N SER A 161 29.90 -10.08 35.20
CA SER A 161 29.13 -10.50 36.38
C SER A 161 28.11 -11.61 36.08
N GLU A 162 27.48 -11.59 34.89
CA GLU A 162 26.60 -12.69 34.44
C GLU A 162 27.35 -14.03 34.31
N GLY A 163 28.64 -13.97 33.97
CA GLY A 163 29.54 -15.10 33.80
C GLY A 163 30.31 -15.50 35.07
N ARG A 164 29.87 -15.11 36.27
CA ARG A 164 30.61 -15.31 37.53
C ARG A 164 31.08 -16.75 37.79
N ARG A 165 30.32 -17.77 37.34
CA ARG A 165 30.74 -19.18 37.46
C ARG A 165 32.04 -19.49 36.71
N THR A 166 32.33 -18.73 35.67
CA THR A 166 33.45 -18.94 34.75
C THR A 166 34.67 -18.09 35.14
N TYR A 167 34.43 -16.83 35.53
CA TYR A 167 35.46 -15.82 35.80
C TYR A 167 35.70 -15.54 37.30
N GLY A 168 34.72 -15.85 38.16
CA GLY A 168 34.85 -15.71 39.60
C GLY A 168 35.57 -16.89 40.26
N PRO A 169 35.78 -16.83 41.58
CA PRO A 169 36.52 -17.84 42.34
C PRO A 169 36.04 -19.27 42.09
N GLY A 170 36.98 -20.16 41.74
CA GLY A 170 36.70 -21.55 41.39
C GLY A 170 36.23 -21.78 39.95
N GLY A 171 36.09 -20.72 39.14
CA GLY A 171 35.87 -20.80 37.70
C GLY A 171 37.14 -21.11 36.91
N SER A 172 36.96 -21.66 35.70
CA SER A 172 38.08 -22.09 34.85
C SER A 172 39.01 -20.96 34.39
N TYR A 173 38.56 -19.71 34.43
CA TYR A 173 39.31 -18.53 33.97
C TYR A 173 39.71 -17.57 35.09
N HIS A 174 39.59 -17.98 36.36
CA HIS A 174 39.89 -17.12 37.50
C HIS A 174 41.39 -16.95 37.80
N SER A 175 42.26 -17.79 37.23
CA SER A 175 43.70 -17.82 37.53
C SER A 175 44.58 -16.97 36.59
N LEU A 176 43.99 -16.11 35.76
CA LEU A 176 44.69 -15.25 34.80
C LEU A 176 44.95 -13.86 35.38
#